data_AF-A0A268U961-F1
#
_entry.id   AF-A0A268U961-F1
#
_cell.length_a   1.000
_cell.length_b   1.000
_cell.length_c   1.000
_cell.angle_alpha   90.00
_cell.angle_beta   90.00
_cell.angle_gamma   90.00
#
_symmetry.space_group_name_H-M   'P 1'
#
loop_
_entity.id
_entity.type
_entity.pdbx_description
1 polymer ?
#
loop_
_entity_poly.entity_id
_entity_poly.type
_entity_poly.pdbx_seq_one_letter_code
_entity_poly.pdbx_strand_id
1 'polypeptide(L)'
;MITLFAQWQMFSDKTDTYIYNTQTGEIYIRYKLNKKNYEDVFVKMPKGIVPKNEKNITHEKSNKDNNDTAMEAIKKANDIMNHSIDSGM
;
A
#
# COMPACT_ATOMS: atom_id res chain seq x y z
N MET A 1 3.64 22.58 -0.44
CA MET A 1 4.82 21.70 -0.58
C MET A 1 4.32 20.43 -1.24
N ILE A 2 4.64 20.18 -2.52
CA ILE A 2 4.19 18.96 -3.20
C ILE A 2 5.19 17.87 -2.84
N THR A 3 4.78 16.97 -1.97
CA THR A 3 5.51 15.72 -1.70
C THR A 3 5.45 14.88 -2.97
N LEU A 4 6.54 14.85 -3.74
CA LEU A 4 6.73 13.87 -4.80
C LEU A 4 6.94 12.51 -4.10
N PHE A 5 5.84 11.81 -3.82
CA PHE A 5 5.90 10.44 -3.35
C PHE A 5 6.81 9.64 -4.30
N ALA A 6 7.76 8.91 -3.73
CA ALA A 6 8.73 8.14 -4.47
C ALA A 6 8.02 7.31 -5.54
N GLN A 7 8.48 7.43 -6.78
CA GLN A 7 7.95 6.70 -7.94
C GLN A 7 7.97 5.18 -7.74
N TRP A 8 8.88 4.70 -6.88
CA TRP A 8 9.07 3.29 -6.57
C TRP A 8 8.71 3.00 -5.13
N GLN A 9 7.87 2.00 -4.93
CA GLN A 9 7.44 1.52 -3.63
C GLN A 9 7.80 0.05 -3.46
N MET A 10 8.50 -0.27 -2.37
CA MET A 10 8.87 -1.65 -2.02
C MET A 10 7.91 -2.20 -0.97
N PHE A 11 7.47 -3.44 -1.12
CA PHE A 11 6.64 -4.16 -0.13
C PHE A 11 6.93 -5.67 -0.14
N SER A 12 6.48 -6.39 0.88
CA SER A 12 6.63 -7.85 0.98
C SER A 12 5.36 -8.52 1.48
N ASP A 13 5.09 -9.73 1.02
CA ASP A 13 3.90 -10.53 1.37
C ASP A 13 4.23 -11.72 2.29
N LYS A 14 5.28 -11.57 3.10
CA LYS A 14 5.96 -12.61 3.92
C LYS A 14 6.81 -13.60 3.11
N THR A 15 6.45 -13.92 1.87
CA THR A 15 7.20 -14.88 1.05
C THR A 15 8.19 -14.16 0.13
N ASP A 16 7.69 -13.16 -0.59
CA ASP A 16 8.39 -12.46 -1.66
C ASP A 16 8.53 -10.97 -1.34
N THR A 17 9.39 -10.31 -2.12
CA THR A 17 9.63 -8.86 -2.05
C THR A 17 9.41 -8.26 -3.42
N TYR A 18 8.67 -7.16 -3.46
CA TYR A 18 8.21 -6.52 -4.67
C TYR A 18 8.69 -5.07 -4.72
N ILE A 19 8.98 -4.61 -5.93
CA ILE A 19 9.19 -3.20 -6.25
C ILE A 19 8.13 -2.80 -7.28
N TYR A 20 7.30 -1.83 -6.91
CA TYR A 20 6.19 -1.35 -7.72
C TYR A 20 6.41 0.11 -8.14
N ASN A 21 6.22 0.41 -9.42
CA ASN A 21 6.22 1.77 -9.94
C ASN A 21 4.81 2.35 -9.88
N THR A 22 4.60 3.40 -9.08
CA THR A 22 3.30 4.05 -8.90
C THR A 22 2.83 4.84 -10.12
N GLN A 23 3.73 5.12 -11.08
CA GLN A 23 3.41 5.85 -12.31
C GLN A 23 3.18 4.91 -13.50
N THR A 24 4.01 3.88 -13.68
CA THR A 24 3.95 2.99 -14.85
C THR A 24 3.17 1.71 -14.60
N GLY A 25 2.90 1.37 -13.33
CA GLY A 25 2.29 0.12 -12.93
C GLY A 25 3.23 -1.10 -13.02
N GLU A 26 4.51 -0.88 -13.28
CA GLU A 26 5.49 -1.98 -13.40
C GLU A 26 5.78 -2.60 -12.05
N ILE A 27 5.85 -3.94 -12.02
CA ILE A 27 6.15 -4.72 -10.83
C ILE A 27 7.40 -5.55 -11.10
N TYR A 28 8.33 -5.56 -10.16
CA TYR A 28 9.47 -6.47 -10.14
C TYR A 28 9.42 -7.31 -8.87
N ILE A 29 9.72 -8.61 -8.99
CA ILE A 29 9.77 -9.56 -7.88
C ILE A 29 11.22 -9.97 -7.61
N ARG A 30 11.59 -10.03 -6.33
CA ARG A 30 12.90 -10.53 -5.90
C ARG A 30 13.02 -12.02 -6.18
N TYR A 31 13.99 -12.39 -6.99
CA TYR A 31 14.41 -13.77 -7.22
C TYR A 31 15.62 -14.09 -6.34
N LYS A 32 15.41 -14.99 -5.37
CA LYS A 32 16.45 -15.42 -4.42
C LYS A 32 17.39 -16.39 -5.11
N LEU A 33 18.67 -16.04 -5.19
CA LEU A 33 19.70 -16.90 -5.77
C LEU A 33 20.34 -17.86 -4.75
N ASN A 34 19.79 -17.93 -3.52
CA ASN A 34 20.35 -18.66 -2.38
C ASN A 34 21.80 -18.25 -2.02
N LYS A 35 22.17 -17.02 -2.38
CA LYS A 35 23.47 -16.41 -2.03
C LYS A 35 23.25 -15.27 -1.04
N LYS A 36 24.17 -14.31 -1.00
CA LYS A 36 24.03 -13.13 -0.13
C LYS A 36 22.88 -12.25 -0.64
N ASN A 37 22.16 -11.61 0.27
CA ASN A 37 20.95 -10.82 -0.05
C ASN A 37 21.15 -9.74 -1.12
N TYR A 38 22.36 -9.19 -1.27
CA TYR A 38 22.67 -8.17 -2.28
C TYR A 38 22.92 -8.73 -3.68
N GLU A 39 23.01 -10.06 -3.82
CA GLU A 39 23.20 -10.74 -5.11
C GLU A 39 21.86 -11.14 -5.74
N ASP A 40 20.76 -11.01 -5.00
CA ASP A 40 19.43 -11.28 -5.53
C ASP A 40 19.04 -10.28 -6.61
N VAL A 41 18.29 -10.77 -7.59
CA VAL A 41 17.88 -9.99 -8.75
C VAL A 41 16.39 -9.71 -8.72
N PHE A 42 15.99 -8.57 -9.25
CA PHE A 42 14.58 -8.21 -9.40
C PHE A 42 14.14 -8.49 -10.83
N VAL A 43 13.19 -9.40 -10.99
CA VAL A 43 12.68 -9.83 -12.30
C VAL A 43 11.36 -9.11 -12.57
N LYS A 44 11.22 -8.50 -13.75
CA LYS A 44 10.00 -7.80 -14.17
C LYS A 44 8.85 -8.80 -14.34
N MET A 45 7.71 -8.54 -13.70
CA MET A 45 6.49 -9.31 -13.94
C MET A 45 5.92 -9.00 -15.34
N PRO A 46 5.45 -10.02 -16.07
CA PRO A 46 4.75 -9.80 -17.33
C PRO A 46 3.46 -9.02 -17.06
N LYS A 47 3.12 -8.12 -17.98
CA LYS A 47 1.85 -7.40 -17.91
C LYS A 47 0.72 -8.40 -18.15
N GLY A 48 -0.22 -8.46 -17.20
CA GLY A 48 -1.46 -9.21 -17.38
C GLY A 48 -2.34 -8.60 -18.48
N ILE A 49 -3.45 -9.28 -18.79
CA ILE A 49 -4.47 -8.75 -19.68
C ILE A 49 -5.26 -7.71 -18.89
N VAL A 50 -5.13 -6.43 -19.26
CA VAL A 50 -6.04 -5.38 -18.75
C VAL A 50 -7.39 -5.60 -19.42
N PRO A 51 -8.48 -5.88 -18.67
CA PRO A 51 -9.80 -6.01 -19.25
C PRO A 51 -10.19 -4.73 -19.99
N LYS A 52 -10.47 -4.82 -21.29
CA LYS A 52 -10.91 -3.67 -22.12
C LYS A 52 -12.25 -3.06 -21.68
N ASN A 53 -12.95 -3.69 -20.74
CA ASN A 53 -14.28 -3.30 -20.26
C ASN A 53 -14.29 -2.93 -18.77
N GLU A 54 -13.20 -2.38 -18.25
CA GLU A 54 -13.30 -1.56 -17.06
C GLU A 54 -14.00 -0.27 -17.48
N LYS A 55 -15.35 -0.27 -17.37
CA LYS A 55 -16.10 0.97 -17.15
C LYS A 55 -15.28 1.74 -16.15
N ASN A 56 -14.81 2.93 -16.54
CA ASN A 56 -14.09 3.84 -15.67
C ASN A 56 -14.66 3.67 -14.27
N ILE A 57 -13.89 3.05 -13.36
CA ILE A 57 -14.15 3.22 -11.94
C ILE A 57 -13.70 4.65 -11.72
N THR A 58 -14.57 5.58 -12.12
CA THR A 58 -14.59 6.92 -11.58
C THR A 58 -14.66 6.65 -10.10
N HIS A 59 -13.54 6.82 -9.40
CA HIS A 59 -13.62 7.24 -8.02
C HIS A 59 -14.38 8.55 -8.07
N GLU A 60 -15.71 8.45 -8.03
CA GLU A 60 -16.54 9.55 -7.63
C GLU A 60 -15.96 9.93 -6.29
N LYS A 61 -15.28 11.09 -6.24
CA LYS A 61 -15.19 11.84 -5.01
C LYS A 61 -16.65 12.09 -4.64
N SER A 62 -17.23 11.19 -3.87
CA SER A 62 -18.48 11.42 -3.18
C SER A 62 -18.19 12.55 -2.20
N ASN A 63 -18.36 13.78 -2.66
CA ASN A 63 -18.66 14.91 -1.80
C ASN A 63 -19.99 14.57 -1.12
N LYS A 64 -19.92 13.86 0.00
CA LYS A 64 -21.06 13.66 0.90
C LYS A 64 -20.56 13.37 2.31
N ASP A 65 -20.49 14.43 3.10
CA ASP A 65 -20.83 14.49 4.53
C ASP A 65 -20.63 13.22 5.38
N ASN A 66 -19.42 12.67 5.43
CA ASN A 66 -19.06 11.52 6.28
C ASN A 66 -17.92 11.84 7.27
N ASN A 67 -17.72 13.12 7.59
CA ASN A 67 -16.62 13.52 8.48
C ASN A 67 -16.88 13.12 9.94
N ASP A 68 -18.14 13.07 10.37
CA ASP A 68 -18.49 12.80 11.77
C ASP A 68 -18.22 11.34 12.15
N THR A 69 -18.65 10.38 11.33
CA THR A 69 -18.46 8.95 11.60
C THR A 69 -16.98 8.54 11.56
N ALA A 70 -16.20 9.13 10.64
CA ALA A 70 -14.76 8.89 10.56
C ALA A 70 -14.01 9.49 11.76
N MET A 71 -14.38 10.71 12.16
CA MET A 71 -13.80 11.37 13.34
C MET A 71 -14.13 10.64 14.64
N GLU A 72 -15.35 10.13 14.78
CA GLU A 72 -15.76 9.33 15.94
C GLU A 72 -15.00 8.00 16.01
N ALA A 73 -14.82 7.32 14.88
CA ALA A 73 -14.03 6.08 14.84
C ALA A 73 -12.57 6.31 15.24
N ILE A 74 -11.98 7.42 14.78
CA ILE A 74 -10.60 7.81 15.14
C ILE A 74 -10.50 8.18 16.63
N LYS A 75 -11.46 8.95 17.17
CA LYS A 75 -11.51 9.25 18.61
C LYS A 75 -11.61 7.97 19.45
N LYS A 76 -12.52 7.06 19.08
CA LYS A 76 -12.72 5.79 19.77
C LYS A 76 -11.45 4.92 19.76
N ALA A 77 -10.72 4.89 18.64
CA ALA A 77 -9.46 4.17 18.56
C ALA A 77 -8.39 4.76 19.49
N ASN A 78 -8.29 6.08 19.60
CA ASN A 78 -7.35 6.74 20.51
C ASN A 78 -7.71 6.55 21.98
N ASP A 79 -9.00 6.60 22.33
CA ASP A 79 -9.44 6.38 23.72
C ASP A 79 -9.15 4.95 24.19
N ILE A 80 -9.34 3.95 23.33
CA ILE A 80 -8.98 2.55 23.61
C ILE A 80 -7.47 2.40 23.80
N MET A 81 -6.66 3.06 22.98
CA MET A 81 -5.20 3.04 23.10
C MET A 81 -4.72 3.69 24.41
N ASN A 82 -5.35 4.78 24.83
CA ASN A 82 -4.99 5.45 26.08
C ASN A 82 -5.42 4.62 27.31
N HIS A 83 -6.60 3.99 27.29
CA HIS A 83 -7.07 3.15 28.40
C HIS A 83 -6.27 1.84 28.53
N SER A 84 -5.73 1.31 27.42
CA SER A 84 -4.88 0.12 27.47
C SER A 84 -3.47 0.40 28.01
N ILE A 85 -3.03 1.66 28.03
CA ILE A 85 -1.78 2.09 28.68
C ILE A 85 -1.99 2.28 30.18
N ASP A 86 -3.13 2.83 30.61
CA ASP A 86 -3.45 3.02 32.04
C ASP A 86 -3.78 1.71 32.77
N SER A 87 -4.23 0.67 32.08
CA SER A 87 -4.53 -0.64 32.70
C SER A 87 -3.29 -1.50 32.95
N GLY A 88 -2.09 -0.95 32.75
CA GLY A 88 -0.80 -1.63 32.85
C GLY A 88 0.11 -1.20 34.00
N MET A 89 -0.39 -0.44 34.99
CA MET A 89 0.30 -0.12 36.25
C MET A 89 -0.46 -0.64 37.47
#